data_AF-A0A969P9V3-F1
#
_entry.id   AF-A0A969P9V3-F1
#
_cell.length_a   1.000
_cell.length_b   1.000
_cell.length_c   1.000
_cell.angle_alpha   90.00
_cell.angle_beta   90.00
_cell.angle_gamma   90.00
#
_symmetry.space_group_name_H-M   'P 1'
#
loop_
_entity.id
_entity.type
_entity.pdbx_description
1 polymer ?
#
loop_
_entity_poly.entity_id
_entity_poly.type
_entity_poly.pdbx_seq_one_letter_code
_entity_poly.pdbx_strand_id
1 'polypeptide(L)' 'RKYTITVVAIRRRVVSSSETGADTFEERVVDVPMPSSRLGKEDVLVIAGFDRDLERLPR' A
#
# COMPACT_ATOMS: atom_id res chain seq x y z
N ARG A 1 -5.22 3.56 -17.94
CA ARG A 1 -4.45 4.77 -17.55
C ARG A 1 -5.44 5.93 -17.42
N LYS A 2 -5.98 6.27 -16.25
CA LYS A 2 -7.10 7.23 -16.20
C LYS A 2 -7.20 8.14 -14.97
N TYR A 3 -6.26 8.10 -14.04
CA TYR A 3 -6.29 8.93 -12.83
C TYR A 3 -5.00 9.71 -12.67
N THR A 4 -5.12 11.02 -12.44
CA THR A 4 -3.99 11.93 -12.20
C THR A 4 -3.67 11.96 -10.70
N ILE A 5 -3.23 10.81 -10.18
CA ILE A 5 -2.91 10.62 -8.76
C ILE A 5 -1.54 9.94 -8.62
N THR A 6 -0.91 10.12 -7.47
CA THR A 6 0.40 9.53 -7.15
C THR A 6 0.27 8.60 -5.94
N VAL A 7 0.83 7.40 -6.02
CA VAL A 7 0.99 6.53 -4.83
C VAL A 7 2.25 6.98 -4.11
N VAL A 8 2.10 7.42 -2.86
CA VAL A 8 3.22 7.96 -2.06
C VAL A 8 3.76 6.94 -1.05
N ALA A 9 2.93 5.99 -0.62
CA ALA A 9 3.37 4.88 0.22
C ALA A 9 2.49 3.63 0.02
N ILE A 10 3.08 2.47 0.33
CA ILE A 10 2.38 1.19 0.40
C ILE A 10 2.60 0.62 1.79
N ARG A 11 1.54 0.51 2.58
CA ARG A 11 1.58 -0.18 3.87
C ARG A 11 1.05 -1.59 3.70
N ARG A 12 1.76 -2.58 4.26
CA ARG A 12 1.37 -3.98 4.17
C ARG A 12 1.58 -4.73 5.46
N ARG A 13 0.69 -5.68 5.71
CA ARG A 13 0.77 -6.61 6.84
C ARG A 13 1.55 -7.84 6.41
N VAL A 14 2.71 -8.07 7.01
CA VAL A 14 3.57 -9.21 6.72
C VAL A 14 3.46 -10.19 7.89
N VAL A 15 3.22 -11.46 7.59
CA VAL A 15 3.31 -12.52 8.59
C VAL A 15 4.79 -12.75 8.88
N SER A 16 5.18 -12.56 10.14
CA SER A 16 6.50 -12.92 10.63
C SER A 16 6.37 -14.08 11.60
N SER A 17 7.18 -15.12 11.37
CA SER A 17 7.35 -16.20 12.33
C SER A 17 8.22 -15.69 13.48
N SER A 18 7.67 -15.66 14.69
CA SER A 18 8.47 -15.48 15.90
C SER A 18 9.32 -16.73 16.18
N GLU A 19 10.44 -16.60 16.89
CA GLU A 19 11.31 -17.74 17.27
C GLU A 19 10.57 -18.85 18.03
N THR A 20 9.41 -18.55 18.60
CA THR A 20 8.55 -19.49 19.34
C THR A 20 7.50 -20.18 18.47
N GLY A 21 7.45 -19.91 17.16
CA GLY A 21 6.49 -20.50 16.22
C GLY A 21 5.08 -19.90 16.27
N ALA A 22 4.88 -18.81 17.01
CA ALA A 22 3.63 -18.05 16.95
C ALA A 22 3.65 -17.10 15.74
N ASP A 23 2.54 -17.08 14.98
CA ASP A 23 2.33 -16.13 13.88
C ASP A 23 2.21 -14.71 14.46
N THR A 24 3.23 -13.89 14.22
CA THR A 24 3.18 -12.46 14.50
C THR A 24 2.92 -11.69 13.21
N PHE A 25 2.28 -10.53 13.33
CA PHE A 25 2.02 -9.67 12.19
C PHE A 25 2.82 -8.39 12.34
N GLU A 26 3.67 -8.11 11.37
CA GLU A 26 4.47 -6.89 11.30
C GLU A 26 3.87 -5.96 10.24
N GLU A 27 3.70 -4.67 10.58
CA GLU A 27 3.39 -3.65 9.58
C GLU A 27 4.69 -3.16 8.93
N ARG A 28 4.75 -3.24 7.60
CA ARG A 28 5.84 -2.66 6.82
C ARG A 28 5.31 -1.56 5.91
N VAL A 29 6.06 -0.47 5.83
CA VAL A 29 5.76 0.67 4.97
C VAL A 29 6.85 0.79 3.92
N VAL A 30 6.44 0.93 2.66
CA VAL A 30 7.32 1.26 1.54
C VAL A 30 7.01 2.69 1.15
N ASP A 31 7.90 3.60 1.52
CA ASP A 31 7.83 5.01 1.12
C ASP A 31 8.32 5.20 -0.32
N VAL A 32 7.60 6.02 -1.09
CA VAL A 32 7.88 6.34 -2.49
C VAL A 32 8.08 5.07 -3.34
N PRO A 33 7.01 4.29 -3.58
CA PRO A 33 7.10 3.04 -4.31
C PRO A 33 7.56 3.26 -5.75
N MET A 34 8.45 2.38 -6.21
CA MET A 34 8.85 2.34 -7.61
C MET A 34 7.67 1.95 -8.51
N PRO A 35 7.67 2.34 -9.80
CA PRO A 35 6.64 1.92 -10.76
C PRO A 35 6.50 0.39 -10.91
N SER A 36 7.58 -0.35 -10.60
CA SER A 36 7.63 -1.81 -10.62
C SER A 36 7.21 -2.46 -9.29
N SER A 37 6.80 -1.67 -8.29
CA SER A 37 6.38 -2.19 -6.98
C SER A 37 5.15 -3.06 -7.14
N ARG A 38 5.19 -4.26 -6.54
CA ARG A 38 4.08 -5.21 -6.58
C ARG A 38 3.09 -4.90 -5.46
N LEU A 39 1.80 -4.96 -5.80
CA LEU A 39 0.69 -4.82 -4.87
C LEU A 39 0.18 -6.19 -4.42
N GLY A 40 -0.03 -6.32 -3.11
CA GLY A 40 -0.75 -7.43 -2.49
C GLY A 40 -2.23 -7.09 -2.29
N LYS A 41 -3.06 -8.11 -2.07
CA LYS A 41 -4.51 -7.96 -1.86
C LYS A 41 -4.85 -7.15 -0.59
N GLU A 42 -4.03 -7.29 0.44
CA GLU A 42 -4.23 -6.66 1.75
C GLU A 42 -3.37 -5.39 1.93
N ASP A 43 -2.76 -4.90 0.86
CA ASP A 43 -1.97 -3.68 0.90
C ASP A 43 -2.89 -2.45 1.00
N VAL A 44 -2.48 -1.51 1.84
CA VAL A 44 -3.09 -0.19 1.96
C VAL A 44 -2.24 0.80 1.18
N LEU A 45 -2.84 1.47 0.20
CA LEU A 45 -2.19 2.49 -0.61
C LEU A 45 -2.45 3.87 0.00
N VAL A 46 -1.38 4.63 0.20
CA VAL A 46 -1.48 6.05 0.48
C VAL A 46 -1.30 6.77 -0.85
N ILE A 47 -2.32 7.54 -1.23
CA ILE A 47 -2.38 8.26 -2.49
C ILE A 47 -2.50 9.76 -2.26
N ALA A 48 -1.87 10.53 -3.13
CA ALA A 48 -1.93 11.99 -3.15
C ALA A 48 -2.40 12.47 -4.52
N GLY A 49 -3.24 13.49 -4.53
CA GLY A 49 -3.80 14.08 -5.73
C GLY A 49 -4.75 15.23 -5.36
N PHE A 50 -5.35 15.86 -6.37
CA PHE A 50 -6.42 16.83 -6.14
C PHE A 50 -7.74 16.10 -5.81
N ASP A 51 -8.59 16.73 -4.99
CA ASP A 51 -9.88 16.16 -4.59
C ASP A 51 -10.73 15.69 -5.79
N ARG A 52 -10.82 16.51 -6.84
CA ARG A 52 -11.51 16.19 -8.10
C ARG A 52 -11.02 14.90 -8.79
N ASP A 53 -9.76 14.53 -8.57
CA ASP A 53 -9.14 13.35 -9.16
C ASP A 53 -9.31 12.13 -8.24
N LEU A 54 -9.28 12.35 -6.92
CA LEU A 54 -9.54 11.33 -5.89
C LEU A 54 -10.99 10.86 -5.90
N GLU A 55 -11.96 11.77 -6.07
CA GLU A 55 -13.40 11.46 -6.14
C GLU A 55 -13.77 10.49 -7.26
N ARG A 56 -12.92 10.38 -8.29
CA ARG A 56 -13.15 9.50 -9.45
C ARG A 56 -12.72 8.06 -9.18
N LEU A 57 -12.07 7.79 -8.05
CA LEU A 57 -11.63 6.45 -7.69
C LEU A 57 -12.83 5.56 -7.37
N PRO A 58 -12.78 4.28 -7.78
CA PRO A 58 -13.77 3.31 -7.35
C PRO A 58 -13.75 3.15 -5.83
N ARG A 59 -14.93 2.99 -5.24
CA ARG A 59 -15.11 2.71 -3.81
C ARG A 59 -15.01 1.21 -3.53
#